data_AF-A0A533XZT7-F1
#
_entry.id   AF-A0A533XZT7-F1
#
_cell.length_a   1.000
_cell.length_b   1.000
_cell.length_c   1.000
_cell.angle_alpha   90.00
_cell.angle_beta   90.00
_cell.angle_gamma   90.00
#
_symmetry.space_group_name_H-M   'P 1'
#
loop_
_entity.id
_entity.type
_entity.pdbx_description
1 polymer ?
#
loop_
_entity_poly.entity_id
_entity_poly.type
_entity_poly.pdbx_seq_one_letter_code
_entity_poly.pdbx_strand_id
1 'polypeptide(L)' 'MAGIMVMVAVGLTFYLNPEVVRLQELAFATMETEAKKSAYDAFFHYHWIARILYLINLGLGTTLLCMKVQKWVR' A
#
# COMPACT_ATOMS: atom_id res chain seq x y z
N MET A 1 14.05 11.94 -1.96
CA MET A 1 13.69 10.82 -1.06
C MET A 1 12.47 11.16 -0.22
N ALA A 2 12.56 12.05 0.78
CA ALA A 2 11.45 12.33 1.70
C ALA A 2 10.14 12.78 1.03
N GLY A 3 10.19 13.66 0.02
CA GLY A 3 8.98 14.10 -0.70
C GLY A 3 8.23 12.95 -1.40
N ILE A 4 8.95 11.99 -1.98
CA ILE A 4 8.36 10.80 -2.60
C ILE A 4 7.69 9.92 -1.55
N MET A 5 8.35 9.74 -0.41
CA MET A 5 7.81 8.95 0.71
C MET A 5 6.50 9.56 1.26
N VAL A 6 6.44 10.89 1.35
CA VAL A 6 5.24 11.62 1.77
C VAL A 6 4.13 11.44 0.74
N MET A 7 4.41 11.58 -0.56
CA MET A 7 3.40 11.36 -1.60
C MET A 7 2.83 9.94 -1.57
N VAL A 8 3.69 8.93 -1.40
CA VAL A 8 3.27 7.54 -1.25
C VAL A 8 2.40 7.36 -0.01
N ALA A 9 2.81 7.92 1.13
CA ALA A 9 2.03 7.83 2.37
C ALA A 9 0.64 8.49 2.23
N VAL A 10 0.57 9.69 1.63
CA VAL A 10 -0.69 10.39 1.39
C VAL A 10 -1.61 9.58 0.47
N GLY A 11 -1.08 9.03 -0.64
CA GLY A 11 -1.85 8.20 -1.56
C GLY A 11 -2.38 6.91 -0.91
N LEU A 12 -1.57 6.27 -0.07
CA LEU A 12 -1.99 5.10 0.71
C LEU A 12 -3.09 5.46 1.72
N THR A 13 -2.89 6.52 2.51
CA THR A 13 -3.81 6.90 3.58
C THR A 13 -5.17 7.38 3.07
N PHE A 14 -5.20 8.24 2.06
CA PHE A 14 -6.43 8.92 1.64
C PHE A 14 -7.15 8.25 0.48
N TYR A 15 -6.49 7.36 -0.26
CA TYR A 15 -7.09 6.72 -1.43
C TYR A 15 -7.02 5.20 -1.35
N LEU A 16 -5.80 4.64 -1.34
CA LEU A 16 -5.64 3.22 -1.59
C LEU A 16 -6.11 2.34 -0.43
N ASN A 17 -5.84 2.73 0.82
CA ASN A 17 -6.32 1.99 1.99
C ASN A 17 -7.86 2.04 2.12
N PRO A 18 -8.54 3.20 2.03
CA PRO A 18 -10.00 3.24 2.02
C PRO A 18 -10.62 2.38 0.91
N GLU A 19 -10.05 2.41 -0.30
CA GLU A 19 -10.56 1.63 -1.42
C GLU A 19 -10.37 0.12 -1.22
N VAL A 20 -9.23 -0.30 -0.67
CA VAL A 20 -8.98 -1.71 -0.30
C VAL A 20 -10.00 -2.18 0.74
N VAL A 21 -10.32 -1.37 1.75
CA VAL A 21 -11.35 -1.71 2.76
C VAL A 21 -12.73 -1.83 2.11
N ARG A 22 -13.11 -0.88 1.26
CA ARG A 22 -14.39 -0.91 0.53
C ARG A 22 -14.54 -2.18 -0.33
N LEU A 23 -13.48 -2.55 -1.05
CA LEU A 23 -13.45 -3.77 -1.87
C LEU A 23 -13.47 -5.03 -1.02
N GLN A 24 -12.82 -5.03 0.14
CA GLN A 24 -12.85 -6.13 1.09
C GLN A 24 -14.26 -6.39 1.60
N GLU A 25 -14.95 -5.34 2.04
CA GLU A 25 -16.34 -5.42 2.51
C GLU A 25 -17.26 -5.96 1.40
N LEU A 26 -17.11 -5.47 0.16
CA LEU A 26 -17.86 -5.96 -0.99
C LEU A 26 -17.60 -7.45 -1.26
N ALA A 27 -16.33 -7.86 -1.29
CA ALA A 27 -15.96 -9.26 -1.53
C ALA A 27 -16.48 -10.20 -0.45
N PHE A 28 -16.54 -9.74 0.81
CA PHE A 28 -17.00 -10.55 1.92
C PHE A 28 -18.53 -10.62 2.00
N ALA A 29 -19.23 -9.55 1.63
CA ALA A 29 -20.69 -9.51 1.61
C ALA A 29 -21.31 -10.30 0.43
N THR A 30 -20.55 -10.50 -0.66
CA THR A 30 -21.06 -11.16 -1.87
C THR A 30 -21.20 -12.68 -1.65
N MET A 31 -22.42 -13.21 -1.83
CA MET A 31 -22.73 -14.64 -1.65
C MET A 31 -22.72 -15.44 -2.97
N GLU A 32 -22.98 -14.79 -4.10
CA GLU A 32 -22.96 -15.44 -5.42
C GLU A 32 -21.52 -15.78 -5.83
N THR A 33 -21.26 -17.03 -6.21
CA THR A 33 -19.91 -17.57 -6.43
C THR A 33 -19.10 -16.82 -7.49
N GLU A 34 -19.71 -16.51 -8.64
CA GLU A 34 -19.03 -15.81 -9.75
C GLU A 34 -18.78 -14.33 -9.42
N ALA A 35 -19.79 -13.64 -8.86
CA ALA A 35 -19.65 -12.26 -8.43
C ALA A 35 -18.63 -12.10 -7.29
N LYS A 36 -18.57 -13.08 -6.38
CA LYS A 36 -17.62 -13.12 -5.28
C LYS A 36 -16.18 -13.24 -5.77
N LYS A 37 -15.94 -14.10 -6.78
CA LYS A 37 -14.61 -14.23 -7.40
C LYS A 37 -14.15 -12.91 -8.03
N SER A 38 -15.03 -12.25 -8.78
CA SER A 38 -14.72 -10.94 -9.38
C SER A 38 -14.42 -9.87 -8.32
N ALA A 39 -15.18 -9.83 -7.23
CA ALA A 39 -14.94 -8.90 -6.13
C ALA A 39 -13.60 -9.19 -5.41
N TYR A 40 -13.23 -10.47 -5.24
CA TYR A 40 -11.93 -10.84 -4.70
C TYR A 40 -10.78 -10.43 -5.61
N ASP A 41 -10.88 -10.65 -6.92
CA ASP A 41 -9.83 -10.27 -7.87
C ASP A 41 -9.58 -8.75 -7.82
N ALA A 42 -10.65 -7.95 -7.76
CA ALA A 42 -10.54 -6.50 -7.58
C ALA A 42 -9.88 -6.13 -6.24
N PHE A 43 -10.32 -6.73 -5.13
CA PHE A 43 -9.71 -6.52 -3.81
C PHE A 43 -8.22 -6.86 -3.81
N PHE A 44 -7.84 -8.03 -4.31
CA PHE A 44 -6.44 -8.48 -4.33
C PHE A 44 -5.56 -7.61 -5.23
N HIS A 45 -6.09 -7.15 -6.36
CA HIS A 45 -5.35 -6.24 -7.25
C HIS A 45 -4.97 -4.95 -6.52
N TYR A 46 -5.94 -4.27 -5.89
CA TYR A 46 -5.69 -3.04 -5.14
C TYR A 46 -4.80 -3.26 -3.91
N HIS A 47 -5.03 -4.35 -3.17
CA HIS A 47 -4.23 -4.71 -2.01
C HIS A 47 -2.77 -4.97 -2.37
N TRP A 48 -2.52 -5.60 -3.52
CA TRP A 48 -1.17 -5.87 -4.00
C TRP A 48 -0.43 -4.59 -4.37
N ILE A 49 -1.09 -3.66 -5.05
CA ILE A 49 -0.53 -2.33 -5.34
C ILE A 49 -0.16 -1.60 -4.04
N ALA A 50 -1.06 -1.63 -3.03
CA ALA A 50 -0.78 -1.01 -1.74
C ALA A 50 0.45 -1.62 -1.06
N ARG A 51 0.58 -2.94 -1.06
CA ARG A 51 1.75 -3.64 -0.51
C ARG A 51 3.06 -3.24 -1.19
N ILE A 52 3.06 -3.12 -2.51
CA ILE A 52 4.27 -2.68 -3.25
C ILE A 52 4.67 -1.28 -2.84
N LEU A 53 3.70 -0.37 -2.74
CA LEU A 53 3.97 1.01 -2.30
C LEU A 53 4.53 1.05 -0.88
N TYR A 54 4.00 0.23 0.04
CA TYR A 54 4.58 0.09 1.39
C TYR A 54 6.04 -0.41 1.35
N LEU A 55 6.33 -1.44 0.54
CA LEU A 55 7.69 -1.99 0.41
C LEU A 55 8.67 -0.97 -0.19
N ILE A 56 8.25 -0.21 -1.20
CA ILE A 56 9.05 0.88 -1.77
C ILE A 56 9.31 1.93 -0.69
N ASN A 57 8.28 2.36 0.04
CA ASN A 57 8.43 3.38 1.07
C ASN A 57 9.36 2.93 2.22
N LEU A 58 9.25 1.65 2.61
CA LEU A 58 10.15 1.02 3.58
C LEU A 58 11.60 0.99 3.09
N GLY A 59 11.82 0.63 1.82
CA GLY A 59 13.15 0.64 1.21
C GLY A 59 13.77 2.05 1.22
N LEU A 60 13.01 3.05 0.78
CA LEU A 60 13.44 4.45 0.79
C LEU A 60 13.78 4.95 2.20
N GLY A 61 12.95 4.60 3.19
CA GLY A 61 13.17 4.94 4.60
C GLY A 61 14.44 4.30 5.15
N THR A 62 14.64 3.01 4.87
CA THR A 62 15.86 2.28 5.27
C THR A 62 17.10 2.90 4.66
N THR A 63 17.09 3.21 3.35
CA THR A 63 18.23 3.87 2.68
C THR A 63 18.55 5.22 3.31
N LEU A 64 17.53 6.04 3.58
CA LEU A 64 17.71 7.36 4.20
C LEU A 64 18.30 7.24 5.62
N LEU A 65 17.85 6.25 6.39
CA LEU A 65 18.39 5.96 7.71
C LEU A 65 19.87 5.56 7.63
N CYS A 66 20.24 4.65 6.73
CA CYS A 66 21.63 4.26 6.51
C CYS A 66 22.52 5.48 6.16
N MET A 67 22.06 6.36 5.26
CA MET A 67 22.81 7.58 4.89
C MET A 67 22.99 8.52 6.09
N LYS A 68 21.96 8.68 6.92
CA LYS A 68 22.02 9.51 8.14
C LYS A 68 23.02 8.94 9.15
N VAL A 69 22.98 7.63 9.40
CA VAL A 69 23.92 6.96 10.30
C VAL A 69 25.36 7.11 9.79
N GLN A 70 25.60 6.89 8.50
CA GLN A 70 26.93 7.10 7.91
C GLN A 70 27.43 8.54 8.07
N LYS A 71 26.54 9.53 7.92
CA LYS A 71 26.90 10.95 8.12
C LYS A 71 27.16 11.30 9.60
N TRP A 72 26.58 10.57 10.56
CA TRP A 72 26.81 10.83 11.98
C TRP A 72 28.09 10.18 12.50
N VAL A 73 28.47 9.03 11.93
CA VAL A 73 29.66 8.27 12.33
C VAL A 73 30.95 8.85 11.71
N ARG A 74 30.83 9.53 10.57
CA ARG A 74 31.95 10.13 9.83
C ARG A 74 32.10 11.61 10.17
#